data_AF-A0A8M1KLH4-F1
#
_entry.id   AF-A0A8M1KLH4-F1
#
_cell.length_a   1.000
_cell.length_b   1.000
_cell.length_c   1.000
_cell.angle_alpha   90.00
_cell.angle_beta   90.00
_cell.angle_gamma   90.00
#
_symmetry.space_group_name_H-M   'P 1'
#
loop_
_entity.id
_entity.type
_entity.pdbx_description
1 polymer ?
#
loop_
_entity_poly.entity_id
_entity_poly.type
_entity_poly.pdbx_seq_one_letter_code
_entity_poly.pdbx_strand_id
1 'polypeptide(L)'
;MVFLKWEEPVEPNGLITQYEISYQSIESSDPSVNVPGQRRTVSKLRNETYHMFSGLHPGTTYLVSVRARTSKGFGQTALTEITTNISAPTFDYEEVPSPVSESENTITVVLRPAVGRGAPVSAYHVVVVEVDGSRQVRRRELGPQDCFPVPLSHSEAQAKGVPNYYTAELAPDSLPEASEFTVGDNHTYNGYWNSPLDPSKNYLIYFQAASHFRGVRDLTFLVLFYCLQLDVLPHC
;
A
#
# COMPACT_ATOMS: atom_id res chain seq x y z
N MET A 1 -10.14 3.12 10.81
CA MET A 1 -11.32 2.95 11.69
C MET A 1 -12.43 3.85 11.14
N VAL A 2 -13.69 3.46 11.27
CA VAL A 2 -14.84 4.27 10.80
C VAL A 2 -15.74 4.57 11.98
N PHE A 3 -16.10 5.84 12.17
CA PHE A 3 -16.96 6.30 13.25
C PHE A 3 -18.38 6.56 12.74
N LEU A 4 -19.35 5.92 13.38
CA LEU A 4 -20.78 6.14 13.14
C LEU A 4 -21.41 6.70 14.41
N LYS A 5 -22.22 7.74 14.25
CA LYS A 5 -23.06 8.32 15.29
C LYS A 5 -24.48 8.48 14.75
N TRP A 6 -25.47 8.24 15.60
CA TRP A 6 -26.87 8.41 15.27
C TRP A 6 -27.61 9.20 16.35
N GLU A 7 -28.81 9.65 16.01
CA GLU A 7 -29.73 10.31 16.92
C GLU A 7 -30.91 9.39 17.26
N GLU A 8 -31.60 9.71 18.34
CA GLU A 8 -32.81 9.00 18.73
C GLU A 8 -33.92 9.22 17.68
N PRO A 9 -34.73 8.19 17.33
CA PRO A 9 -35.86 8.36 16.43
C PRO A 9 -36.83 9.43 16.94
N VAL A 10 -37.35 10.25 16.02
CA VAL A 10 -38.34 11.31 16.33
C VAL A 10 -39.61 10.72 16.97
N GLU A 11 -40.02 9.53 16.53
CA GLU A 11 -41.20 8.82 17.02
C GLU A 11 -40.81 7.44 17.60
N PRO A 12 -40.28 7.38 18.83
CA PRO A 12 -39.80 6.14 19.42
C PRO A 12 -40.94 5.18 19.81
N ASN A 13 -42.17 5.69 19.95
CA ASN A 13 -43.39 4.92 20.25
C ASN A 13 -43.24 3.96 21.46
N GLY A 14 -42.41 4.35 22.44
CA GLY A 14 -42.08 3.60 23.64
C GLY A 14 -40.69 3.93 24.16
N LEU A 15 -40.34 3.43 25.35
CA LEU A 15 -38.98 3.59 25.88
C LEU A 15 -38.00 2.73 25.07
N ILE A 16 -36.99 3.36 24.49
CA ILE A 16 -35.90 2.64 23.81
C ILE A 16 -35.07 1.90 24.84
N THR A 17 -34.87 0.62 24.58
CA THR A 17 -34.06 -0.28 25.42
C THR A 17 -32.68 -0.54 24.81
N GLN A 18 -32.60 -0.55 23.47
CA GLN A 18 -31.43 -0.98 22.73
C GLN A 18 -31.42 -0.40 21.31
N TYR A 19 -30.24 -0.23 20.73
CA TYR A 19 -30.02 -0.05 19.31
C TYR A 19 -29.34 -1.30 18.73
N GLU A 20 -29.75 -1.68 17.53
CA GLU A 20 -29.08 -2.72 16.76
C GLU A 20 -28.49 -2.10 15.50
N ILE A 21 -27.19 -2.30 15.29
CA ILE A 21 -26.46 -1.90 14.11
C ILE A 21 -26.17 -3.15 13.29
N SER A 22 -26.52 -3.16 12.02
CA SER A 22 -26.15 -4.24 11.10
C SER A 22 -25.34 -3.66 9.94
N TYR A 23 -24.32 -4.38 9.48
CA TYR A 23 -23.50 -3.94 8.36
C TYR A 23 -23.07 -5.11 7.48
N GLN A 24 -22.99 -4.86 6.17
CA GLN A 24 -22.55 -5.82 5.16
C GLN A 24 -21.82 -5.09 4.02
N SER A 25 -20.78 -5.69 3.45
CA SER A 25 -20.16 -5.16 2.23
C SER A 25 -21.13 -5.29 1.06
N ILE A 26 -21.24 -4.24 0.25
CA ILE A 26 -22.10 -4.17 -0.93
C ILE A 26 -21.33 -3.86 -2.22
N GLU A 27 -20.09 -3.37 -2.10
CA GLU A 27 -19.18 -3.11 -3.22
C GLU A 27 -17.74 -3.15 -2.70
N SER A 28 -16.79 -3.67 -3.50
CA SER A 28 -15.36 -3.61 -3.18
C SER A 28 -14.54 -3.57 -4.47
N SER A 29 -13.42 -2.86 -4.44
CA SER A 29 -12.41 -2.90 -5.51
C SER A 29 -11.34 -3.98 -5.29
N ASP A 30 -11.40 -4.69 -4.16
CA ASP A 30 -10.52 -5.81 -3.86
C ASP A 30 -11.22 -7.13 -4.23
N PRO A 31 -10.68 -7.91 -5.19
CA PRO A 31 -11.32 -9.14 -5.65
C PRO A 31 -11.35 -10.24 -4.59
N SER A 32 -10.56 -10.14 -3.52
CA SER A 32 -10.59 -11.08 -2.40
C SER A 32 -11.78 -10.88 -1.47
N VAL A 33 -12.49 -9.75 -1.58
CA VAL A 33 -13.61 -9.40 -0.71
C VAL A 33 -14.92 -9.90 -1.31
N ASN A 34 -15.62 -10.75 -0.56
CA ASN A 34 -16.95 -11.21 -0.94
C ASN A 34 -17.97 -10.06 -0.94
N VAL A 35 -18.75 -9.97 -2.02
CA VAL A 35 -19.80 -8.98 -2.20
C VAL A 35 -21.07 -9.65 -2.78
N PRO A 36 -22.23 -9.62 -2.06
CA PRO A 36 -22.38 -9.10 -0.71
C PRO A 36 -21.65 -9.98 0.32
N GLY A 37 -21.00 -9.34 1.29
CA GLY A 37 -20.30 -10.07 2.35
C GLY A 37 -21.26 -10.56 3.43
N GLN A 38 -20.70 -11.29 4.40
CA GLN A 38 -21.46 -11.72 5.57
C GLN A 38 -22.00 -10.51 6.36
N ARG A 39 -23.30 -10.50 6.63
CA ARG A 39 -23.93 -9.51 7.50
C ARG A 39 -23.48 -9.72 8.94
N ARG A 40 -22.97 -8.64 9.55
CA ARG A 40 -22.58 -8.60 10.96
C ARG A 40 -23.52 -7.67 11.72
N THR A 41 -23.79 -8.02 12.97
CA THR A 41 -24.73 -7.26 13.82
C THR A 41 -24.09 -6.95 15.17
N VAL A 42 -24.28 -5.73 15.64
CA VAL A 42 -23.80 -5.22 16.92
C VAL A 42 -24.96 -4.62 17.69
N SER A 43 -25.01 -4.94 18.97
CA SER A 43 -26.02 -4.49 19.91
C SER A 43 -25.46 -3.40 20.82
N LYS A 44 -26.20 -2.31 20.99
CA LYS A 44 -25.82 -1.14 21.80
C LYS A 44 -26.91 -0.76 22.77
N LEU A 45 -26.55 -0.35 23.98
CA LEU A 45 -27.51 0.12 24.98
C LEU A 45 -28.13 1.46 24.56
N ARG A 46 -29.29 1.81 25.12
CA ARG A 46 -29.99 3.07 24.82
C ARG A 46 -29.15 4.35 24.97
N ASN A 47 -28.14 4.34 25.84
CA ASN A 47 -27.24 5.47 26.11
C ASN A 47 -25.98 5.47 25.23
N GLU A 48 -25.79 4.47 24.37
CA GLU A 48 -24.69 4.39 23.43
C GLU A 48 -25.19 4.72 22.02
N THR A 49 -25.05 5.97 21.59
CA THR A 49 -25.51 6.45 20.26
C THR A 49 -24.39 6.56 19.22
N TYR A 50 -23.34 5.76 19.41
CA TYR A 50 -22.21 5.69 18.48
C TYR A 50 -21.59 4.29 18.42
N HIS A 51 -20.89 4.02 17.32
CA HIS A 51 -20.13 2.80 17.12
C HIS A 51 -18.86 3.09 16.31
N MET A 52 -17.77 2.43 16.68
CA MET A 52 -16.51 2.48 15.96
C MET A 52 -16.25 1.14 15.30
N PHE A 53 -16.34 1.11 13.96
CA PHE A 53 -16.03 -0.08 13.19
C PHE A 53 -14.52 -0.28 13.10
N SER A 54 -14.09 -1.51 13.36
CA SER A 54 -12.70 -1.98 13.20
C SER A 54 -12.68 -3.23 12.32
N GLY A 55 -11.54 -3.48 11.68
CA GLY A 55 -11.36 -4.66 10.80
C GLY A 55 -12.27 -4.69 9.57
N LEU A 56 -12.70 -3.52 9.07
CA LEU A 56 -13.36 -3.41 7.77
C LEU A 56 -12.31 -3.55 6.66
N HIS A 57 -12.70 -4.13 5.53
CA HIS A 57 -11.84 -4.22 4.35
C HIS A 57 -11.60 -2.80 3.80
N PRO A 58 -10.36 -2.45 3.41
CA PRO A 58 -10.06 -1.20 2.72
C PRO A 58 -10.84 -1.08 1.39
N GLY A 59 -11.07 0.16 0.93
CA GLY A 59 -11.72 0.45 -0.36
C GLY A 59 -13.01 -0.32 -0.63
N THR A 60 -13.79 -0.55 0.43
CA THR A 60 -15.00 -1.35 0.41
C THR A 60 -16.16 -0.52 0.91
N THR A 61 -17.28 -0.53 0.18
CA THR A 61 -18.52 0.13 0.57
C THR A 61 -19.38 -0.83 1.39
N TYR A 62 -19.78 -0.37 2.57
CA TYR A 62 -20.64 -1.09 3.50
C TYR A 62 -22.00 -0.43 3.57
N LEU A 63 -23.06 -1.22 3.43
CA LEU A 63 -24.40 -0.80 3.79
C LEU A 63 -24.56 -1.03 5.30
N VAL A 64 -24.78 0.07 6.02
CA VAL A 64 -24.96 0.08 7.47
C VAL A 64 -26.41 0.43 7.78
N SER A 65 -27.00 -0.31 8.71
CA SER A 65 -28.35 -0.11 9.18
C SER A 65 -28.38 0.08 10.68
N VAL A 66 -29.24 0.97 11.17
CA VAL A 66 -29.47 1.19 12.61
C VAL A 66 -30.97 1.14 12.88
N ARG A 67 -31.38 0.36 13.86
CA ARG A 67 -32.78 0.31 14.32
C ARG A 67 -32.88 0.32 15.84
N ALA A 68 -33.86 1.06 16.35
CA ALA A 68 -34.16 1.10 17.78
C ALA A 68 -35.08 -0.04 18.20
N ARG A 69 -34.95 -0.51 19.44
CA ARG A 69 -35.80 -1.55 20.04
C ARG A 69 -36.49 -1.04 21.29
N THR A 70 -37.81 -1.21 21.36
CA THR A 70 -38.62 -1.00 22.56
C THR A 70 -39.09 -2.35 23.12
N SER A 71 -39.87 -2.32 24.20
CA SER A 71 -40.54 -3.51 24.74
C SER A 71 -41.49 -4.18 23.74
N LYS A 72 -41.95 -3.46 22.72
CA LYS A 72 -42.82 -3.98 21.65
C LYS A 72 -42.07 -4.59 20.47
N GLY A 73 -40.75 -4.39 20.38
CA GLY A 73 -39.92 -4.92 19.30
C GLY A 73 -39.07 -3.85 18.63
N PHE A 74 -38.58 -4.16 17.43
CA PHE A 74 -37.78 -3.25 16.62
C PHE A 74 -38.67 -2.27 15.85
N GLY A 75 -38.26 -1.00 15.86
CA GLY A 75 -38.86 0.06 15.04
C GLY A 75 -38.31 0.08 13.62
N GLN A 76 -38.51 1.22 12.95
CA GLN A 76 -37.98 1.46 11.60
C GLN A 76 -36.44 1.44 11.58
N THR A 77 -35.90 1.12 10.40
CA THR A 77 -34.46 1.00 10.17
C THR A 77 -33.97 2.20 9.36
N ALA A 78 -33.00 2.93 9.90
CA ALA A 78 -32.22 3.91 9.15
C ALA A 78 -31.10 3.21 8.39
N LEU A 79 -30.83 3.62 7.15
CA LEU A 79 -29.79 3.06 6.29
C LEU A 79 -28.81 4.15 5.89
N THR A 80 -27.53 3.80 5.80
CA THR A 80 -26.47 4.66 5.28
C THR A 80 -25.38 3.81 4.65
N GLU A 81 -24.69 4.36 3.66
CA GLU A 81 -23.54 3.71 3.03
C GLU A 81 -22.26 4.37 3.51
N ILE A 82 -21.24 3.55 3.78
CA ILE A 82 -19.93 4.04 4.18
C ILE A 82 -18.87 3.33 3.37
N THR A 83 -18.03 4.10 2.68
CA THR A 83 -16.87 3.58 1.95
C THR A 83 -15.63 3.77 2.80
N THR A 84 -14.88 2.68 3.03
CA THR A 84 -13.58 2.74 3.69
C THR A 84 -12.52 3.33 2.75
N ASN A 85 -11.53 4.02 3.32
CA ASN A 85 -10.35 4.43 2.55
C ASN A 85 -9.62 3.20 1.99
N ILE A 86 -8.89 3.42 0.90
CA ILE A 86 -7.95 2.43 0.37
C ILE A 86 -6.79 2.21 1.35
N SER A 87 -5.95 1.24 1.08
CA SER A 87 -4.70 1.06 1.79
C SER A 87 -3.57 0.80 0.79
N ALA A 88 -2.34 1.03 1.23
CA ALA A 88 -1.17 0.67 0.45
C ALA A 88 -1.25 -0.80 -0.01
N PRO A 89 -0.84 -1.07 -1.26
CA PRO A 89 -0.62 -2.44 -1.70
C PRO A 89 0.33 -3.19 -0.78
N THR A 90 0.37 -4.51 -0.89
CA THR A 90 1.29 -5.33 -0.11
C THR A 90 2.09 -6.25 -1.01
N PHE A 91 3.38 -6.36 -0.73
CA PHE A 91 4.25 -7.35 -1.34
C PHE A 91 4.18 -8.64 -0.53
N ASP A 92 3.84 -9.75 -1.19
CA ASP A 92 3.76 -11.08 -0.57
C ASP A 92 5.10 -11.82 -0.76
N TYR A 93 6.12 -11.33 -0.05
CA TYR A 93 7.46 -11.90 -0.05
C TYR A 93 7.72 -12.56 1.31
N GLU A 94 7.67 -13.89 1.35
CA GLU A 94 8.12 -14.68 2.50
C GLU A 94 9.60 -14.43 2.81
N GLU A 95 10.41 -14.34 1.75
CA GLU A 95 11.81 -13.96 1.80
C GLU A 95 12.15 -13.07 0.58
N VAL A 96 13.01 -12.08 0.78
CA VAL A 96 13.50 -11.23 -0.31
C VAL A 96 14.41 -12.08 -1.21
N PRO A 97 14.12 -12.20 -2.53
CA PRO A 97 14.92 -13.03 -3.41
C PRO A 97 16.33 -12.45 -3.54
N SER A 98 17.32 -13.33 -3.53
CA SER A 98 18.67 -12.97 -3.94
C SER A 98 18.68 -12.54 -5.42
N PRO A 99 19.65 -11.70 -5.83
CA PRO A 99 19.82 -11.38 -7.24
C PRO A 99 20.01 -12.63 -8.09
N VAL A 100 19.44 -12.60 -9.28
CA VAL A 100 19.61 -13.66 -10.27
C VAL A 100 21.02 -13.61 -10.86
N SER A 101 21.52 -12.39 -11.10
CA SER A 101 22.88 -12.16 -11.56
C SER A 101 23.37 -10.76 -11.19
N GLU A 102 24.69 -10.63 -11.06
CA GLU A 102 25.37 -9.39 -10.75
C GLU A 102 26.58 -9.25 -11.67
N SER A 103 26.76 -8.06 -12.25
CA SER A 103 27.92 -7.65 -13.02
C SER A 103 28.52 -6.38 -12.42
N GLU A 104 29.59 -5.85 -13.00
CA GLU A 104 30.20 -4.60 -12.55
C GLU A 104 29.19 -3.42 -12.57
N ASN A 105 28.28 -3.39 -13.56
CA ASN A 105 27.40 -2.24 -13.79
C ASN A 105 25.91 -2.58 -13.77
N THR A 106 25.54 -3.85 -13.55
CA THR A 106 24.14 -4.29 -13.60
C THR A 106 23.81 -5.30 -12.52
N ILE A 107 22.57 -5.28 -12.04
CA ILE A 107 22.04 -6.26 -11.08
C ILE A 107 20.67 -6.72 -11.55
N THR A 108 20.48 -8.02 -11.73
CA THR A 108 19.19 -8.61 -12.13
C THR A 108 18.45 -9.15 -10.92
N VAL A 109 17.23 -8.69 -10.70
CA VAL A 109 16.35 -9.09 -9.57
C VAL A 109 15.04 -9.66 -10.09
N VAL A 110 14.36 -10.47 -9.27
CA VAL A 110 13.00 -10.93 -9.56
C VAL A 110 11.98 -9.99 -8.91
N LEU A 111 11.18 -9.34 -9.76
CA LEU A 111 10.02 -8.55 -9.33
C LEU A 111 8.80 -9.46 -9.27
N ARG A 112 8.04 -9.39 -8.16
CA ARG A 112 6.75 -10.07 -8.01
C ARG A 112 5.65 -9.02 -7.85
N PRO A 113 4.48 -9.21 -8.47
CA PRO A 113 3.40 -8.25 -8.36
C PRO A 113 2.97 -8.05 -6.90
N ALA A 114 2.64 -6.80 -6.56
CA ALA A 114 1.98 -6.49 -5.30
C ALA A 114 0.50 -6.85 -5.36
N VAL A 115 -0.06 -7.15 -4.20
CA VAL A 115 -1.49 -7.35 -4.02
C VAL A 115 -2.13 -6.01 -3.64
N GLY A 116 -3.10 -5.56 -4.43
CA GLY A 116 -3.87 -4.35 -4.13
C GLY A 116 -4.70 -4.52 -2.85
N ARG A 117 -4.87 -3.44 -2.06
CA ARG A 117 -5.67 -3.46 -0.82
C ARG A 117 -6.77 -2.41 -0.84
N GLY A 118 -7.96 -2.83 -1.24
CA GLY A 118 -9.09 -1.92 -1.46
C GLY A 118 -9.00 -1.08 -2.74
N ALA A 119 -7.91 -1.21 -3.49
CA ALA A 119 -7.78 -0.63 -4.82
C ALA A 119 -6.71 -1.41 -5.61
N PRO A 120 -6.82 -1.45 -6.95
CA PRO A 120 -5.82 -2.08 -7.79
C PRO A 120 -4.47 -1.35 -7.69
N VAL A 121 -3.39 -2.08 -7.95
CA VAL A 121 -2.08 -1.47 -8.18
C VAL A 121 -2.16 -0.64 -9.45
N SER A 122 -1.72 0.61 -9.41
CA SER A 122 -1.74 1.53 -10.54
C SER A 122 -0.39 1.69 -11.23
N ALA A 123 0.71 1.45 -10.51
CA ALA A 123 2.06 1.51 -11.06
C ALA A 123 3.05 0.78 -10.14
N TYR A 124 4.15 0.33 -10.73
CA TYR A 124 5.33 -0.09 -10.01
C TYR A 124 6.51 0.82 -10.31
N HIS A 125 7.40 0.98 -9.35
CA HIS A 125 8.58 1.82 -9.44
C HIS A 125 9.80 1.06 -8.96
N VAL A 126 10.88 1.11 -9.73
CA VAL A 126 12.19 0.63 -9.29
C VAL A 126 13.03 1.84 -8.95
N VAL A 127 13.44 1.94 -7.68
CA VAL A 127 14.17 3.08 -7.13
C VAL A 127 15.53 2.60 -6.67
N VAL A 128 16.57 3.31 -7.10
CA VAL A 128 17.95 3.06 -6.69
C VAL A 128 18.36 4.15 -5.70
N VAL A 129 19.01 3.74 -4.62
CA VAL A 129 19.64 4.66 -3.66
C VAL A 129 21.13 4.41 -3.65
N GLU A 130 21.90 5.42 -4.00
CA GLU A 130 23.36 5.44 -3.90
C GLU A 130 23.77 5.60 -2.43
N VAL A 131 24.66 4.73 -1.94
CA VAL A 131 25.15 4.75 -0.57
C VAL A 131 26.64 5.13 -0.57
N ASP A 132 26.94 6.32 -0.07
CA ASP A 132 28.32 6.78 0.13
C ASP A 132 29.03 5.93 1.20
N GLY A 133 30.18 5.34 0.88
CA GLY A 133 30.98 4.57 1.85
C GLY A 133 31.59 5.41 3.00
N SER A 134 31.63 6.74 2.87
CA SER A 134 32.22 7.67 3.87
C SER A 134 31.19 8.24 4.84
N ARG A 135 29.94 8.34 4.42
CA ARG A 135 28.83 8.70 5.28
C ARG A 135 28.28 7.37 5.78
N GLN A 136 28.51 7.07 7.06
CA GLN A 136 27.45 6.34 7.76
C GLN A 136 26.20 7.18 7.54
N VAL A 137 25.39 6.82 6.55
CA VAL A 137 24.04 7.33 6.38
C VAL A 137 23.43 7.05 7.73
N ARG A 138 23.36 8.09 8.57
CA ARG A 138 22.77 7.96 9.88
C ARG A 138 21.40 7.42 9.57
N ARG A 139 21.13 6.21 10.06
CA ARG A 139 19.89 5.43 9.95
C ARG A 139 18.63 6.20 10.42
N ARG A 140 18.74 7.52 10.62
CA ARG A 140 17.76 8.51 11.06
C ARG A 140 17.22 9.40 9.94
N GLU A 141 17.85 9.50 8.76
CA GLU A 141 17.36 10.39 7.68
C GLU A 141 16.55 9.65 6.59
N LEU A 142 16.83 8.36 6.37
CA LEU A 142 15.90 7.44 5.72
C LEU A 142 15.31 6.56 6.82
N GLY A 143 14.21 7.02 7.41
CA GLY A 143 13.45 6.21 8.34
C GLY A 143 13.09 4.86 7.67
N PRO A 144 13.11 3.72 8.39
CA PRO A 144 12.71 2.41 7.86
C PRO A 144 11.23 2.30 7.44
N GLN A 145 10.56 3.42 7.12
CA GLN A 145 9.11 3.55 7.14
C GLN A 145 8.54 4.42 6.01
N ASP A 146 9.36 5.18 5.28
CA ASP A 146 8.84 6.11 4.28
C ASP A 146 9.19 5.67 2.85
N CYS A 147 8.15 5.45 2.06
CA CYS A 147 8.22 5.27 0.61
C CYS A 147 8.93 6.44 -0.08
N PHE A 148 9.20 6.31 -1.38
CA PHE A 148 9.57 7.42 -2.26
C PHE A 148 8.30 8.00 -2.90
N PRO A 149 7.76 9.16 -2.49
CA PRO A 149 6.52 9.69 -3.07
C PRO A 149 6.76 10.65 -4.24
N VAL A 150 7.96 11.24 -4.31
CA VAL A 150 8.32 12.23 -5.33
C VAL A 150 9.16 11.55 -6.41
N PRO A 151 8.65 11.41 -7.64
CA PRO A 151 9.43 10.88 -8.75
C PRO A 151 10.60 11.80 -9.07
N LEU A 152 11.78 11.21 -9.23
CA LEU A 152 13.02 11.91 -9.60
C LEU A 152 13.79 11.06 -10.60
N SER A 153 14.13 11.64 -11.75
CA SER A 153 15.08 11.04 -12.69
C SER A 153 16.51 11.11 -12.15
N HIS A 154 17.41 10.30 -12.71
CA HIS A 154 18.82 10.28 -12.31
C HIS A 154 19.50 11.66 -12.42
N SER A 155 19.27 12.41 -13.51
CA SER A 155 19.85 13.75 -13.70
C SER A 155 19.30 14.78 -12.70
N GLU A 156 18.01 14.71 -12.37
CA GLU A 156 17.39 15.58 -11.36
C GLU A 156 17.90 15.27 -9.95
N ALA A 157 18.09 13.99 -9.63
CA ALA A 157 18.65 13.57 -8.35
C ALA A 157 20.07 14.11 -8.16
N GLN A 158 20.91 14.01 -9.19
CA GLN A 158 22.25 14.59 -9.20
C GLN A 158 22.22 16.11 -9.05
N ALA A 159 21.36 16.81 -9.80
CA ALA A 159 21.23 18.26 -9.71
C ALA A 159 20.76 18.74 -8.32
N LYS A 160 19.93 17.94 -7.64
CA LYS A 160 19.42 18.20 -6.28
C LYS A 160 20.35 17.67 -5.17
N GLY A 161 21.37 16.90 -5.51
CA GLY A 161 22.27 16.27 -4.55
C GLY A 161 21.58 15.27 -3.61
N VAL A 162 20.53 14.59 -4.09
CA VAL A 162 19.82 13.54 -3.34
C VAL A 162 20.28 12.15 -3.80
N PRO A 163 20.36 11.16 -2.89
CA PRO A 163 20.99 9.87 -3.20
C PRO A 163 20.07 8.91 -3.97
N ASN A 164 18.78 9.22 -4.11
CA ASN A 164 17.80 8.30 -4.68
C ASN A 164 17.21 8.81 -5.99
N TYR A 165 16.98 7.89 -6.94
CA TYR A 165 16.35 8.17 -8.22
C TYR A 165 15.54 6.98 -8.71
N TYR A 166 14.54 7.27 -9.54
CA TYR A 166 13.73 6.29 -10.22
C TYR A 166 14.48 5.83 -11.46
N THR A 167 14.62 4.52 -11.57
CA THR A 167 15.30 3.86 -12.68
C THR A 167 14.28 3.29 -13.67
N ALA A 168 13.07 2.99 -13.18
CA ALA A 168 11.95 2.58 -14.00
C ALA A 168 10.60 2.90 -13.36
N GLU A 169 9.61 3.14 -14.21
CA GLU A 169 8.19 3.01 -13.88
C GLU A 169 7.57 1.95 -14.80
N LEU A 170 6.91 0.97 -14.21
CA LEU A 170 6.32 -0.18 -14.89
C LEU A 170 4.80 -0.16 -14.70
N ALA A 171 4.07 -0.45 -15.78
CA ALA A 171 2.62 -0.60 -15.71
C ALA A 171 2.25 -1.92 -15.00
N PRO A 172 1.13 -1.99 -14.27
CA PRO A 172 0.67 -3.23 -13.64
C PRO A 172 0.62 -4.42 -14.62
N ASP A 173 0.16 -4.16 -15.84
CA ASP A 173 0.02 -5.17 -16.91
C ASP A 173 1.36 -5.71 -17.43
N SER A 174 2.48 -4.99 -17.19
CA SER A 174 3.82 -5.48 -17.55
C SER A 174 4.41 -6.45 -16.52
N LEU A 175 3.76 -6.62 -15.37
CA LEU A 175 4.16 -7.54 -14.31
C LEU A 175 2.96 -8.38 -13.82
N PRO A 176 2.37 -9.23 -14.69
CA PRO A 176 1.25 -10.09 -14.31
C PRO A 176 1.67 -11.23 -13.37
N GLU A 177 2.93 -11.64 -13.46
CA GLU A 177 3.55 -12.67 -12.63
C GLU A 177 5.01 -12.29 -12.34
N ALA A 178 5.73 -13.16 -11.61
CA ALA A 178 7.12 -12.90 -11.27
C ALA A 178 8.00 -12.83 -12.53
N SER A 179 8.77 -11.76 -12.70
CA SER A 179 9.67 -11.58 -13.84
C SER A 179 10.98 -10.90 -13.46
N GLU A 180 12.00 -11.13 -14.29
CA GLU A 180 13.32 -10.53 -14.09
C GLU A 180 13.34 -9.06 -14.54
N PHE A 181 14.03 -8.23 -13.75
CA PHE A 181 14.32 -6.85 -14.09
C PHE A 181 15.80 -6.57 -13.82
N THR A 182 16.48 -5.98 -14.80
CA THR A 182 17.91 -5.66 -14.68
C THR A 182 18.09 -4.18 -14.40
N VAL A 183 18.53 -3.85 -13.19
CA VAL A 183 18.95 -2.49 -12.83
C VAL A 183 20.29 -2.19 -13.49
N GLY A 184 20.43 -1.01 -14.09
CA GLY A 184 21.65 -0.56 -14.77
C GLY A 184 21.77 -0.96 -16.25
N ASP A 185 20.71 -1.49 -16.86
CA ASP A 185 20.75 -2.01 -18.23
C ASP A 185 20.74 -0.94 -19.34
N ASN A 186 20.83 0.34 -18.96
CA ASN A 186 20.88 1.49 -19.85
C ASN A 186 19.63 1.72 -20.71
N HIS A 187 18.52 1.04 -20.44
CA HIS A 187 17.24 1.31 -21.09
C HIS A 187 16.45 2.42 -20.39
N THR A 188 15.45 2.96 -21.06
CA THR A 188 14.53 3.96 -20.49
C THR A 188 13.14 3.36 -20.35
N TYR A 189 12.59 3.39 -19.14
CA TYR A 189 11.29 2.82 -18.79
C TYR A 189 10.33 3.92 -18.38
N ASN A 190 9.31 4.15 -19.20
CA ASN A 190 8.30 5.20 -19.01
C ASN A 190 8.89 6.58 -18.62
N GLY A 191 9.98 6.98 -19.29
CA GLY A 191 10.66 8.26 -19.09
C GLY A 191 11.79 8.25 -18.04
N TYR A 192 11.97 7.16 -17.28
CA TYR A 192 13.09 7.02 -16.34
C TYR A 192 14.23 6.23 -16.98
N TRP A 193 15.40 6.86 -17.04
CA TRP A 193 16.60 6.23 -17.59
C TRP A 193 17.25 5.33 -16.53
N ASN A 194 17.40 4.05 -16.85
CA ASN A 194 18.02 3.03 -16.02
C ASN A 194 19.55 3.08 -16.16
N SER A 195 20.15 4.12 -15.59
CA SER A 195 21.59 4.41 -15.71
C SER A 195 22.45 3.22 -15.26
N PRO A 196 23.49 2.83 -16.04
CA PRO A 196 24.46 1.83 -15.59
C PRO A 196 24.99 2.14 -14.20
N LEU A 197 25.10 1.10 -13.36
CA LEU A 197 25.62 1.24 -12.01
C LEU A 197 27.12 1.54 -12.06
N ASP A 198 27.58 2.36 -11.12
CA ASP A 198 28.99 2.68 -10.92
C ASP A 198 29.62 1.61 -10.02
N PRO A 199 30.61 0.83 -10.51
CA PRO A 199 31.26 -0.22 -9.72
C PRO A 199 31.94 0.27 -8.43
N SER A 200 32.17 1.58 -8.31
CA SER A 200 32.79 2.20 -7.13
C SER A 200 31.80 2.60 -6.04
N LYS A 201 30.49 2.42 -6.27
CA LYS A 201 29.43 2.80 -5.33
C LYS A 201 28.67 1.59 -4.80
N ASN A 202 28.06 1.79 -3.63
CA ASN A 202 27.12 0.84 -3.04
C ASN A 202 25.70 1.25 -3.37
N TYR A 203 24.81 0.28 -3.52
CA TYR A 203 23.42 0.52 -3.95
C TYR A 203 22.42 -0.24 -3.10
N LEU A 204 21.31 0.43 -2.77
CA LEU A 204 20.08 -0.21 -2.31
C LEU A 204 19.05 -0.15 -3.44
N ILE A 205 18.49 -1.30 -3.79
CA ILE A 205 17.45 -1.41 -4.82
C ILE A 205 16.11 -1.60 -4.12
N TYR A 206 15.18 -0.68 -4.37
CA TYR A 206 13.83 -0.70 -3.85
C TYR A 206 12.84 -0.97 -4.98
N PHE A 207 11.86 -1.79 -4.68
CA PHE A 207 10.68 -1.99 -5.51
C PHE A 207 9.46 -1.46 -4.80
N GLN A 208 8.78 -0.51 -5.43
CA GLN A 208 7.65 0.19 -4.86
C GLN A 208 6.41 -0.08 -5.70
N ALA A 209 5.28 -0.28 -5.04
CA ALA A 209 3.98 -0.35 -5.68
C ALA A 209 3.13 0.85 -5.22
N ALA A 210 2.41 1.43 -6.17
CA ALA A 210 1.47 2.52 -5.92
C ALA A 210 0.05 2.05 -6.22
N SER A 211 -0.90 2.51 -5.40
CA SER A 211 -2.32 2.48 -5.76
C SER A 211 -2.85 3.90 -5.79
N HIS A 212 -3.51 4.26 -6.89
CA HIS A 212 -4.19 5.54 -7.06
C HIS A 212 -5.66 5.30 -7.37
N PHE A 213 -6.53 5.66 -6.43
CA PHE A 213 -7.97 5.41 -6.56
C PHE A 213 -8.76 6.58 -6.00
N ARG A 214 -9.69 7.10 -6.82
CA ARG A 214 -10.56 8.25 -6.48
C ARG A 214 -9.79 9.46 -5.91
N GLY A 215 -8.59 9.73 -6.43
CA GLY A 215 -7.75 10.86 -6.02
C GLY A 215 -6.90 10.61 -4.77
N VAL A 216 -6.95 9.41 -4.18
CA VAL A 216 -6.09 9.00 -3.07
C VAL A 216 -4.95 8.15 -3.61
N ARG A 217 -3.71 8.45 -3.21
CA ARG A 217 -2.52 7.66 -3.55
C ARG A 217 -1.90 7.06 -2.29
N ASP A 218 -1.75 5.75 -2.27
CA ASP A 218 -0.98 5.03 -1.26
C ASP A 218 0.18 4.27 -1.89
N LEU A 219 1.27 4.13 -1.13
CA LEU A 219 2.52 3.54 -1.58
C LEU A 219 2.98 2.47 -0.60
N THR A 220 3.60 1.42 -1.13
CA THR A 220 4.36 0.43 -0.36
C THR A 220 5.70 0.19 -1.03
N PHE A 221 6.72 -0.22 -0.29
CA PHE A 221 8.00 -0.60 -0.86
C PHE A 221 8.53 -1.89 -0.25
N LEU A 222 9.40 -2.53 -1.01
CA LEU A 222 10.22 -3.66 -0.60
C LEU A 222 11.67 -3.36 -0.97
N VAL A 223 12.61 -3.65 -0.07
CA VAL A 223 14.03 -3.65 -0.41
C VAL A 223 14.33 -4.98 -1.07
N LEU A 224 14.80 -4.97 -2.32
CA LEU A 224 15.09 -6.19 -3.07
C LEU A 224 16.54 -6.65 -2.90
N PHE A 225 17.47 -5.71 -2.84
CA PHE A 225 18.88 -6.05 -2.76
C PHE A 225 19.69 -4.95 -2.11
N TYR A 226 20.76 -5.36 -1.45
CA TYR A 226 21.77 -4.49 -0.91
C TYR A 226 23.13 -4.91 -1.45
N CYS A 227 23.68 -4.10 -2.35
CA CYS A 227 25.06 -4.26 -2.79
C CYS A 227 25.96 -3.49 -1.83
N LEU A 228 26.51 -4.21 -0.85
CA LEU A 228 27.78 -3.81 -0.24
C LEU A 228 28.87 -4.34 -1.14
N GLN A 229 29.86 -3.50 -1.44
CA GLN A 229 31.15 -3.89 -1.99
C GLN A 229 31.77 -4.94 -1.05
N LEU A 230 31.40 -6.20 -1.23
CA LEU A 230 31.96 -7.36 -0.56
C LEU A 230 33.11 -7.86 -1.43
N ASP A 231 34.31 -7.64 -0.90
CA ASP A 231 35.56 -8.30 -1.26
C ASP A 231 36.07 -8.13 -2.69
N VAL A 232 36.54 -6.91 -3.00
CA VAL A 232 37.80 -6.80 -3.75
C VAL A 232 38.92 -7.29 -2.84
N LEU A 233 39.04 -8.60 -2.65
CA LEU A 233 40.33 -9.20 -2.35
C LEU A 233 40.99 -9.51 -3.70
N PRO A 234 42.11 -8.85 -4.05
CA PRO A 234 42.85 -9.23 -5.23
C PRO A 234 43.36 -10.65 -5.03
N HIS A 235 42.94 -11.58 -5.89
CA HIS A 235 43.73 -12.79 -6.09
C HIS A 235 45.06 -12.36 -6.73
N CYS A 236 46.10 -12.26 -5.90
CA CYS A 236 47.48 -12.48 -6.32
C CYS A 236 47.82 -13.96 -6.15
#